data_AF-A0ABD2V652-F1
#
_entry.id   AF-A0ABD2V652-F1
#
_cell.length_a   1.000
_cell.length_b   1.000
_cell.length_c   1.000
_cell.angle_alpha   90.00
_cell.angle_beta   90.00
_cell.angle_gamma   90.00
#
_symmetry.space_group_name_H-M   'P 1'
#
loop_
_entity.id
_entity.type
_entity.pdbx_description
1 polymer ?
#
loop_
_entity_poly.entity_id
_entity_poly.type
_entity_poly.pdbx_seq_one_letter_code
_entity_poly.pdbx_strand_id
1 'polypeptide(L)'
;MAMTKTLSMISRTGRDLQRYNDGCRQVVGCIPYRYRKTNQSSTVQGTQIDDLEFLVISSQKSPKWMFPKGGWETDEALEDAALRETFEESGVIGDVEVQEYLGTWSFKSKSQGTFHQGHMFPLLVTEELEDWPEKTVRKRLWLKFSEAREVCWHSWMKEALDVFASKLTKRNKDDEPQTCPFDELCNEQTVATVSNSNTMFYEEPIISIEANDLTCEEELRISLVAKPSLVKKQP
;
A
#
# COMPACT_ATOMS: atom_id res chain seq x y z
N MET A 1 -30.80 -1.36 10.33
CA MET A 1 -30.87 -2.63 9.57
C MET A 1 -29.85 -2.51 8.45
N ALA A 2 -28.84 -3.38 8.40
CA ALA A 2 -27.96 -3.46 7.24
C ALA A 2 -28.80 -4.00 6.08
N MET A 3 -28.97 -3.21 5.02
CA MET A 3 -29.57 -3.70 3.78
C MET A 3 -28.60 -4.75 3.22
N THR A 4 -28.98 -6.03 3.27
CA THR A 4 -28.21 -7.08 2.60
C THR A 4 -28.33 -6.81 1.11
N LYS A 5 -27.28 -6.23 0.51
CA LYS A 5 -27.24 -5.91 -0.90
C LYS A 5 -27.25 -7.22 -1.69
N THR A 6 -28.32 -7.47 -2.44
CA THR A 6 -28.46 -8.67 -3.28
C THR A 6 -27.39 -8.66 -4.37
N LEU A 7 -26.51 -9.65 -4.37
CA LEU A 7 -25.52 -9.85 -5.43
C LEU A 7 -26.20 -10.45 -6.67
N SER A 8 -26.00 -9.83 -7.83
CA SER A 8 -26.57 -10.26 -9.11
C SER A 8 -25.62 -11.20 -9.83
N MET A 9 -26.08 -12.40 -10.21
CA MET A 9 -25.29 -13.34 -11.03
C MET A 9 -25.10 -12.91 -12.50
N ILE A 10 -25.64 -11.73 -12.87
CA ILE A 10 -25.47 -11.12 -14.18
C ILE A 10 -24.60 -9.88 -14.00
N SER A 11 -23.46 -9.85 -14.70
CA SER A 11 -22.56 -8.69 -14.73
C SER A 11 -23.27 -7.47 -15.32
N ARG A 12 -22.98 -6.29 -14.77
CA ARG A 12 -23.40 -5.04 -15.43
C ARG A 12 -22.65 -4.88 -16.75
N THR A 13 -23.37 -4.43 -17.78
CA THR A 13 -22.81 -4.22 -19.11
C THR A 13 -23.25 -2.88 -19.68
N GLY A 14 -22.50 -2.38 -20.66
CA GLY A 14 -22.74 -1.06 -21.25
C GLY A 14 -21.92 0.04 -20.59
N ARG A 15 -22.18 1.29 -21.00
CA ARG A 15 -21.49 2.49 -20.50
C ARG A 15 -22.41 3.68 -20.23
N ASP A 16 -23.71 3.53 -20.45
CA ASP A 16 -24.65 4.66 -20.40
C ASP A 16 -24.80 5.23 -18.98
N LEU A 17 -24.68 4.36 -17.96
CA LEU A 17 -24.74 4.76 -16.56
C LEU A 17 -23.35 5.05 -15.96
N GLN A 18 -22.27 4.85 -16.70
CA GLN A 18 -20.92 5.04 -16.17
C GLN A 18 -20.58 6.51 -15.99
N ARG A 19 -19.80 6.80 -14.95
CA ARG A 19 -19.39 8.16 -14.60
C ARG A 19 -18.17 8.60 -15.41
N TYR A 20 -18.22 9.85 -15.86
CA TYR A 20 -17.15 10.54 -16.58
C TYR A 20 -16.94 11.92 -15.95
N ASN A 21 -15.69 12.26 -15.64
CA ASN A 21 -15.29 13.60 -15.19
C ASN A 21 -14.39 14.20 -16.27
N ASP A 22 -14.77 15.34 -16.86
CA ASP A 22 -14.02 15.98 -17.96
C ASP A 22 -13.67 15.01 -19.11
N GLY A 23 -14.62 14.13 -19.46
CA GLY A 23 -14.43 13.09 -20.47
C GLY A 23 -13.57 11.89 -20.03
N CYS A 24 -13.05 11.91 -18.80
CA CYS A 24 -12.27 10.83 -18.21
C CYS A 24 -13.18 9.83 -17.49
N ARG A 25 -13.25 8.60 -18.03
CA ARG A 25 -14.00 7.49 -17.41
C ARG A 25 -13.49 7.22 -16.00
N GLN A 26 -14.42 7.08 -15.07
CA GLN A 26 -14.15 6.72 -13.68
C GLN A 26 -14.27 5.20 -13.54
N VAL A 27 -13.23 4.56 -13.02
CA VAL A 27 -13.22 3.14 -12.71
C VAL A 27 -12.85 2.92 -11.25
N VAL A 28 -13.38 1.85 -10.69
CA VAL A 28 -13.18 1.51 -9.29
C VAL A 28 -12.99 0.01 -9.14
N GLY A 29 -12.23 -0.39 -8.14
CA GLY A 29 -12.06 -1.78 -7.78
C GLY A 29 -11.38 -1.97 -6.43
N CYS A 30 -11.01 -3.20 -6.17
CA CYS A 30 -10.41 -3.60 -4.90
C CYS A 30 -9.07 -4.31 -5.11
N ILE A 31 -8.22 -4.29 -4.09
CA ILE A 31 -7.13 -5.23 -3.87
C ILE A 31 -7.68 -6.28 -2.89
N PRO A 32 -8.20 -7.42 -3.37
CA PRO A 32 -8.75 -8.45 -2.51
C PRO A 32 -7.59 -9.20 -1.85
N TYR A 33 -7.66 -9.37 -0.54
CA TYR A 33 -6.63 -10.05 0.22
C TYR A 33 -7.23 -10.99 1.26
N ARG A 34 -6.43 -11.97 1.71
CA ARG A 34 -6.76 -12.85 2.83
C ARG A 34 -5.51 -13.23 3.59
N TYR A 35 -5.68 -13.69 4.83
CA TYR A 35 -4.60 -14.25 5.62
C TYR A 35 -4.20 -15.63 5.10
N ARG A 36 -2.90 -15.85 4.93
CA ARG A 36 -2.34 -17.14 4.59
C ARG A 36 -2.52 -18.08 5.78
N LYS A 37 -2.93 -19.31 5.51
CA LYS A 37 -2.94 -20.38 6.52
C LYS A 37 -1.51 -20.86 6.74
N THR A 38 -0.80 -20.29 7.71
CA THR A 38 0.52 -20.78 8.14
C THR A 38 0.39 -21.55 9.46
N ASN A 39 1.18 -22.61 9.63
CA ASN A 39 1.31 -23.33 10.91
C ASN A 39 2.18 -22.57 11.93
N GLN A 40 2.64 -21.37 11.59
CA GLN A 40 3.49 -20.52 12.43
C GLN A 40 2.67 -19.29 12.79
N SER A 41 1.77 -19.47 13.77
CA SER A 41 1.12 -18.36 14.45
C SER A 41 2.16 -17.75 15.39
N SER A 42 2.94 -16.79 14.88
CA SER A 42 3.83 -15.99 15.70
C SER A 42 3.09 -14.73 16.10
N THR A 43 2.20 -14.85 17.07
CA THR A 43 1.27 -13.82 17.57
C THR A 43 1.94 -12.70 18.38
N VAL A 44 3.20 -12.36 18.08
CA VAL A 44 3.99 -11.42 18.89
C VAL A 44 4.23 -10.08 18.16
N GLN A 45 4.08 -10.00 16.83
CA GLN A 45 4.65 -8.87 16.05
C GLN A 45 3.73 -8.27 14.97
N GLY A 46 2.41 -8.29 15.20
CA GLY A 46 1.41 -7.76 14.28
C GLY A 46 1.26 -8.57 12.99
N THR A 47 0.32 -8.17 12.11
CA THR A 47 0.15 -8.82 10.80
C THR A 47 1.21 -8.30 9.83
N GLN A 48 2.09 -9.16 9.31
CA GLN A 48 3.08 -8.77 8.30
C GLN A 48 2.50 -8.89 6.90
N ILE A 49 3.05 -8.13 5.94
CA ILE A 49 2.61 -8.19 4.53
C ILE A 49 2.78 -9.59 3.93
N ASP A 50 3.80 -10.32 4.40
CA ASP A 50 4.10 -11.68 3.96
C ASP A 50 3.13 -12.72 4.54
N ASP A 51 2.30 -12.35 5.52
CA ASP A 51 1.22 -13.19 6.05
C ASP A 51 -0.04 -13.12 5.17
N LEU A 52 -0.05 -12.26 4.16
CA LEU A 52 -1.19 -12.04 3.28
C LEU A 52 -1.00 -12.69 1.91
N GLU A 53 -2.11 -13.14 1.34
CA GLU A 53 -2.25 -13.47 -0.08
C GLU A 53 -3.20 -12.47 -0.73
N PHE A 54 -2.93 -12.16 -1.99
CA PHE A 54 -3.66 -11.18 -2.80
C PHE A 54 -4.25 -11.86 -4.03
N LEU A 55 -5.49 -11.50 -4.35
CA LEU A 55 -6.17 -12.03 -5.52
C LEU A 55 -5.92 -11.14 -6.73
N VAL A 56 -5.40 -11.74 -7.80
CA VAL A 56 -5.35 -11.12 -9.13
C VAL A 56 -6.22 -11.91 -10.09
N ILE A 57 -6.73 -11.22 -11.11
CA ILE A 57 -7.54 -11.81 -12.18
C ILE A 57 -6.89 -11.61 -13.55
N SER A 58 -7.20 -12.51 -14.48
CA SER A 58 -6.80 -12.35 -15.88
C SER A 58 -7.63 -11.25 -16.55
N SER A 59 -7.06 -10.55 -17.53
CA SER A 59 -7.84 -9.74 -18.45
C SER A 59 -8.69 -10.62 -19.37
N GLN A 60 -9.91 -10.17 -19.73
CA GLN A 60 -10.78 -10.91 -20.66
C GLN A 60 -10.16 -11.13 -22.04
N LYS A 61 -9.32 -10.19 -22.52
CA LYS A 61 -8.82 -10.16 -23.92
C LYS A 61 -7.33 -10.39 -24.07
N SER A 62 -6.58 -10.55 -22.97
CA SER A 62 -5.12 -10.65 -23.03
C SER A 62 -4.58 -11.46 -21.85
N PRO A 63 -3.41 -12.11 -21.97
CA PRO A 63 -2.81 -12.91 -20.91
C PRO A 63 -2.14 -12.03 -19.82
N LYS A 64 -2.82 -10.97 -19.40
CA LYS A 64 -2.34 -9.99 -18.44
C LYS A 64 -3.09 -10.15 -17.13
N TRP A 65 -2.39 -10.07 -16.01
CA TRP A 65 -2.96 -10.12 -14.67
C TRP A 65 -3.13 -8.72 -14.10
N MET A 66 -4.17 -8.52 -13.29
CA MET A 66 -4.50 -7.24 -12.66
C MET A 66 -5.44 -7.45 -11.49
N PHE A 67 -5.60 -6.40 -10.67
CA PHE A 67 -6.66 -6.37 -9.67
C PHE A 67 -8.04 -6.13 -10.32
N PRO A 68 -9.11 -6.69 -9.74
CA PRO A 68 -10.46 -6.50 -10.25
C PRO A 68 -10.88 -5.04 -10.18
N LYS A 69 -11.51 -4.55 -11.25
CA LYS A 69 -12.02 -3.18 -11.38
C LYS A 69 -12.84 -2.98 -12.66
N GLY A 70 -13.91 -2.21 -12.55
CA GLY A 70 -14.71 -1.81 -13.70
C GLY A 70 -15.35 -0.43 -13.52
N GLY A 71 -16.46 -0.20 -14.20
CA GLY A 71 -17.03 1.14 -14.34
C GLY A 71 -17.74 1.55 -13.06
N TRP A 72 -17.46 2.75 -12.55
CA TRP A 72 -18.30 3.33 -11.49
C TRP A 72 -19.56 3.91 -12.11
N GLU A 73 -20.73 3.39 -11.75
CA GLU A 73 -22.00 3.86 -12.27
C GLU A 73 -22.62 4.99 -11.43
N THR A 74 -23.57 5.71 -12.01
CA THR A 74 -24.18 6.92 -11.42
C THR A 74 -25.22 6.62 -10.35
N ASP A 75 -25.73 5.39 -10.29
CA ASP A 75 -26.77 4.91 -9.37
C ASP A 75 -26.21 4.22 -8.11
N GLU A 76 -24.89 4.26 -7.90
CA GLU A 76 -24.23 3.57 -6.79
C GLU A 76 -23.11 4.41 -6.15
N ALA A 77 -22.84 4.13 -4.87
CA ALA A 77 -21.68 4.69 -4.18
C ALA A 77 -20.37 4.08 -4.70
N LEU A 78 -19.24 4.69 -4.35
CA LEU A 78 -17.95 4.29 -4.89
C LEU A 78 -17.51 2.90 -4.35
N GLU A 79 -17.66 2.69 -3.05
CA GLU A 79 -17.41 1.43 -2.36
C GLU A 79 -18.36 0.31 -2.81
N ASP A 80 -19.60 0.69 -3.10
CA ASP A 80 -20.64 -0.18 -3.61
C ASP A 80 -20.31 -0.72 -5.00
N ALA A 81 -19.78 0.15 -5.86
CA ALA A 81 -19.25 -0.21 -7.17
C ALA A 81 -17.99 -1.07 -7.04
N ALA A 82 -17.09 -0.76 -6.11
CA ALA A 82 -15.88 -1.54 -5.85
C ALA A 82 -16.20 -3.00 -5.47
N LEU A 83 -17.19 -3.19 -4.57
CA LEU A 83 -17.71 -4.50 -4.18
C LEU A 83 -18.31 -5.23 -5.37
N ARG A 84 -19.22 -4.57 -6.11
CA ARG A 84 -19.90 -5.15 -7.28
C ARG A 84 -18.91 -5.62 -8.33
N GLU A 85 -17.99 -4.74 -8.76
CA GLU A 85 -16.98 -5.06 -9.78
C GLU A 85 -16.05 -6.18 -9.33
N THR A 86 -15.67 -6.20 -8.05
CA THR A 86 -14.84 -7.28 -7.50
C THR A 86 -15.56 -8.61 -7.49
N PHE A 87 -16.83 -8.63 -7.08
CA PHE A 87 -17.67 -9.82 -7.15
C PHE A 87 -17.86 -10.31 -8.59
N GLU A 88 -18.25 -9.42 -9.51
CA GLU A 88 -18.51 -9.77 -10.90
C GLU A 88 -17.28 -10.37 -11.59
N GLU A 89 -16.10 -9.74 -11.43
CA GLU A 89 -14.88 -10.16 -12.12
C GLU A 89 -14.15 -11.34 -11.45
N SER A 90 -14.29 -11.54 -10.13
CA SER A 90 -13.45 -12.50 -9.38
C SER A 90 -14.21 -13.51 -8.51
N GLY A 91 -15.50 -13.26 -8.24
CA GLY A 91 -16.35 -14.14 -7.44
C GLY A 91 -16.03 -14.16 -5.95
N VAL A 92 -15.33 -13.15 -5.43
CA VAL A 92 -15.09 -13.02 -3.98
C VAL A 92 -16.05 -12.02 -3.34
N ILE A 93 -16.42 -12.33 -2.11
CA ILE A 93 -17.20 -11.48 -1.21
C ILE A 93 -16.32 -11.16 0.00
N GLY A 94 -16.46 -9.96 0.52
CA GLY A 94 -15.69 -9.52 1.66
C GLY A 94 -16.03 -8.11 2.11
N ASP A 95 -15.28 -7.65 3.09
CA ASP A 95 -15.44 -6.33 3.67
C ASP A 95 -14.51 -5.33 2.97
N VAL A 96 -15.09 -4.31 2.36
CA VAL A 96 -14.32 -3.16 1.86
C VAL A 96 -13.94 -2.26 3.02
N GLU A 97 -12.64 -2.09 3.24
CA GLU A 97 -12.12 -1.21 4.28
C GLU A 97 -12.16 0.25 3.76
N VAL A 98 -13.34 0.89 3.83
CA VAL A 98 -13.57 2.24 3.29
C VAL A 98 -12.63 3.28 3.90
N GLN A 99 -12.37 3.18 5.21
CA GLN A 99 -11.44 4.06 5.93
C GLN A 99 -9.99 3.91 5.43
N GLU A 100 -9.69 2.79 4.78
CA GLU A 100 -8.37 2.46 4.27
C GLU A 100 -8.23 2.68 2.77
N TYR A 101 -9.09 3.52 2.18
CA TYR A 101 -9.00 3.95 0.78
C TYR A 101 -7.55 4.16 0.33
N LEU A 102 -7.14 3.43 -0.72
CA LEU A 102 -5.74 3.38 -1.14
C LEU A 102 -5.36 4.58 -1.97
N GLY A 103 -6.28 5.06 -2.82
CA GLY A 103 -6.09 6.31 -3.52
C GLY A 103 -6.63 6.45 -4.94
N THR A 104 -6.26 7.61 -5.44
CA THR A 104 -6.36 8.26 -6.75
C THR A 104 -5.32 7.95 -7.82
N TRP A 105 -5.57 7.20 -8.91
CA TRP A 105 -4.60 7.10 -10.02
C TRP A 105 -5.16 7.51 -11.38
N SER A 106 -4.40 8.33 -12.11
CA SER A 106 -4.67 8.66 -13.51
C SER A 106 -3.89 7.71 -14.43
N PHE A 107 -4.56 7.08 -15.39
CA PHE A 107 -3.92 6.17 -16.34
C PHE A 107 -4.44 6.37 -17.76
N LYS A 108 -3.60 6.11 -18.76
CA LYS A 108 -3.96 6.33 -20.17
C LYS A 108 -4.98 5.32 -20.66
N SER A 109 -5.98 5.80 -21.41
CA SER A 109 -6.90 4.95 -22.16
C SER A 109 -6.17 4.22 -23.28
N LYS A 110 -6.66 3.02 -23.63
CA LYS A 110 -6.05 2.21 -24.70
C LYS A 110 -6.28 2.79 -26.11
N SER A 111 -7.29 3.64 -26.27
CA SER A 111 -7.85 3.95 -27.60
C SER A 111 -7.97 5.43 -27.95
N GLN A 112 -7.80 6.37 -27.01
CA GLN A 112 -8.21 7.77 -27.28
C GLN A 112 -7.24 8.83 -26.74
N GLY A 113 -6.04 8.49 -26.28
CA GLY A 113 -5.10 9.49 -25.72
C GLY A 113 -5.61 10.22 -24.46
N THR A 114 -6.84 9.95 -24.04
CA THR A 114 -7.48 10.44 -22.82
C THR A 114 -6.98 9.68 -21.60
N PHE A 115 -7.03 10.33 -20.45
CA PHE A 115 -6.77 9.67 -19.18
C PHE A 115 -8.09 9.15 -18.59
N HIS A 116 -7.98 8.11 -17.79
CA HIS A 116 -9.04 7.55 -16.97
C HIS A 116 -8.56 7.60 -15.52
N GLN A 117 -9.51 7.58 -14.60
CA GLN A 117 -9.23 7.67 -13.18
C GLN A 117 -9.63 6.36 -12.50
N GLY A 118 -8.69 5.79 -11.73
CA GLY A 118 -8.84 4.53 -11.02
C GLY A 118 -8.82 4.73 -9.51
N HIS A 119 -9.87 4.26 -8.85
CA HIS A 119 -10.01 4.26 -7.39
C HIS A 119 -9.82 2.84 -6.85
N MET A 120 -9.00 2.67 -5.83
CA MET A 120 -8.76 1.34 -5.23
C MET A 120 -9.02 1.32 -3.73
N PHE A 121 -9.62 0.22 -3.28
CA PHE A 121 -9.83 -0.09 -1.86
C PHE A 121 -9.16 -1.41 -1.48
N PRO A 122 -8.79 -1.61 -0.20
CA PRO A 122 -8.57 -2.94 0.33
C PRO A 122 -9.91 -3.69 0.42
N LEU A 123 -9.91 -4.99 0.14
CA LEU A 123 -11.05 -5.86 0.42
C LEU A 123 -10.57 -7.10 1.16
N LEU A 124 -10.98 -7.26 2.41
CA LEU A 124 -10.73 -8.48 3.19
C LEU A 124 -11.73 -9.55 2.74
N VAL A 125 -11.24 -10.57 2.05
CA VAL A 125 -12.10 -11.63 1.50
C VAL A 125 -12.60 -12.54 2.63
N THR A 126 -13.92 -12.64 2.74
CA THR A 126 -14.60 -13.54 3.68
C THR A 126 -15.09 -14.82 2.99
N GLU A 127 -15.38 -14.75 1.69
CA GLU A 127 -15.89 -15.88 0.91
C GLU A 127 -15.37 -15.85 -0.53
N GLU A 128 -15.01 -17.02 -1.05
CA GLU A 128 -14.60 -17.23 -2.44
C GLU A 128 -15.59 -18.21 -3.10
N LEU A 129 -16.40 -17.72 -4.03
CA LEU A 129 -17.46 -18.53 -4.64
C LEU A 129 -16.93 -19.46 -5.72
N GLU A 130 -17.61 -20.59 -5.89
CA GLU A 130 -17.33 -21.53 -6.98
C GLU A 130 -17.88 -21.05 -8.32
N ASP A 131 -19.00 -20.32 -8.32
CA ASP A 131 -19.65 -19.78 -9.51
C ASP A 131 -19.89 -18.27 -9.36
N TRP A 132 -19.61 -17.51 -10.42
CA TRP A 132 -19.68 -16.06 -10.41
C TRP A 132 -19.86 -15.50 -11.83
N PRO A 133 -20.29 -14.23 -11.99
CA PRO A 133 -20.72 -13.68 -13.28
C PRO A 133 -19.70 -13.81 -14.43
N GLU A 134 -18.43 -13.45 -14.21
CA GLU A 134 -17.40 -13.50 -15.27
C GLU A 134 -16.54 -14.77 -15.27
N LYS A 135 -16.94 -15.85 -14.58
CA LYS A 135 -16.12 -17.09 -14.44
C LYS A 135 -15.61 -17.67 -15.75
N THR A 136 -16.41 -17.60 -16.80
CA THR A 136 -16.07 -18.18 -18.10
C THR A 136 -15.03 -17.36 -18.86
N VAL A 137 -14.85 -16.09 -18.51
CA VAL A 137 -13.95 -15.14 -19.20
C VAL A 137 -12.81 -14.62 -18.32
N ARG A 138 -12.81 -14.97 -17.03
CA ARG A 138 -11.78 -14.61 -16.05
C ARG A 138 -11.21 -15.83 -15.36
N LYS A 139 -9.90 -15.80 -15.13
CA LYS A 139 -9.20 -16.69 -14.20
C LYS A 139 -8.78 -15.89 -12.98
N ARG A 140 -8.64 -16.55 -11.83
CA ARG A 140 -8.19 -15.96 -10.58
C ARG A 140 -6.93 -16.65 -10.06
N LEU A 141 -6.03 -15.91 -9.43
CA LEU A 141 -4.83 -16.43 -8.78
C LEU A 141 -4.63 -15.72 -7.44
N TRP A 142 -4.38 -16.50 -6.40
CA TRP A 142 -3.92 -16.02 -5.11
C TRP A 142 -2.39 -16.07 -5.08
N LEU A 143 -1.77 -14.95 -4.74
CA LEU A 143 -0.32 -14.76 -4.79
C LEU A 143 0.17 -14.01 -3.55
N LYS A 144 1.42 -14.22 -3.17
CA LYS A 144 2.06 -13.39 -2.15
C LYS A 144 2.28 -11.98 -2.67
N PHE A 145 2.57 -11.04 -1.77
CA PHE A 145 2.81 -9.63 -2.12
C PHE A 145 3.81 -9.46 -3.28
N SER A 146 5.00 -10.06 -3.20
CA SER A 146 6.04 -9.93 -4.21
C SER A 146 5.60 -10.44 -5.58
N GLU A 147 4.97 -11.61 -5.61
CA GLU A 147 4.45 -12.26 -6.82
C GLU A 147 3.31 -11.46 -7.44
N ALA A 148 2.35 -11.02 -6.63
CA ALA A 148 1.21 -10.19 -7.07
C ALA A 148 1.71 -8.88 -7.71
N ARG A 149 2.68 -8.22 -7.06
CA ARG A 149 3.32 -7.02 -7.58
C ARG A 149 4.07 -7.28 -8.89
N GLU A 150 4.72 -8.43 -9.04
CA GLU A 150 5.45 -8.79 -10.25
C GLU A 150 4.50 -9.00 -11.43
N VAL A 151 3.49 -9.87 -11.27
CA VAL A 151 2.59 -10.27 -12.36
C VAL A 151 1.58 -9.21 -12.75
N CYS A 152 1.24 -8.29 -11.83
CA CYS A 152 0.29 -7.23 -12.10
C CYS A 152 0.78 -6.38 -13.28
N TRP A 153 -0.04 -6.22 -14.31
CA TRP A 153 0.41 -5.56 -15.54
C TRP A 153 0.48 -4.04 -15.41
N HIS A 154 -0.44 -3.44 -14.65
CA HIS A 154 -0.59 -2.00 -14.58
C HIS A 154 0.29 -1.41 -13.47
N SER A 155 1.20 -0.49 -13.82
CA SER A 155 2.09 0.17 -12.86
C SER A 155 1.32 0.86 -11.73
N TRP A 156 0.25 1.59 -12.06
CA TRP A 156 -0.57 2.29 -11.07
C TRP A 156 -1.25 1.33 -10.07
N MET A 157 -1.52 0.09 -10.46
CA MET A 157 -2.04 -0.93 -9.55
C MET A 157 -0.95 -1.53 -8.66
N LYS A 158 0.30 -1.61 -9.15
CA LYS A 158 1.45 -1.97 -8.30
C LYS A 158 1.67 -0.90 -7.23
N GLU A 159 1.58 0.38 -7.62
CA GLU A 159 1.64 1.50 -6.68
C GLU A 159 0.52 1.42 -5.64
N ALA A 160 -0.72 1.09 -6.04
CA ALA A 160 -1.82 0.87 -5.10
C ALA A 160 -1.52 -0.26 -4.11
N LEU A 161 -0.91 -1.36 -4.56
CA LEU A 161 -0.47 -2.46 -3.70
C LEU A 161 0.67 -2.05 -2.76
N ASP A 162 1.61 -1.22 -3.23
CA ASP A 162 2.69 -0.67 -2.41
C ASP A 162 2.14 0.28 -1.31
N VAL A 163 1.11 1.06 -1.63
CA VAL A 163 0.38 1.90 -0.66
C VAL A 163 -0.33 1.03 0.38
N PHE A 164 -0.99 -0.05 -0.03
CA PHE A 164 -1.58 -1.02 0.89
C PHE A 164 -0.54 -1.53 1.89
N ALA A 165 0.61 -2.02 1.42
CA ALA A 165 1.65 -2.56 2.29
C ALA A 165 2.24 -1.51 3.25
N SER A 166 2.40 -0.28 2.75
CA SER A 166 2.86 0.84 3.57
C SER A 166 1.87 1.19 4.68
N LYS A 167 0.57 1.18 4.40
CA LYS A 167 -0.49 1.41 5.41
C LYS A 167 -0.54 0.30 6.45
N LEU A 168 -0.46 -0.97 6.03
CA LEU A 168 -0.39 -2.11 6.96
C LEU A 168 0.79 -1.97 7.95
N THR A 169 1.95 -1.58 7.45
CA THR A 169 3.17 -1.40 8.28
C THR A 169 3.01 -0.27 9.30
N LYS A 170 2.28 0.80 8.95
CA LYS A 170 2.00 1.91 9.87
C LYS A 170 1.05 1.50 10.98
N ARG A 171 -0.04 0.79 10.66
CA ARG A 171 -1.00 0.28 11.66
C ARG A 171 -0.30 -0.52 12.76
N ASN A 172 0.59 -1.44 12.38
CA ASN A 172 1.35 -2.23 13.34
C ASN A 172 2.25 -1.40 14.29
N LYS A 173 2.64 -0.17 13.91
CA LYS A 173 3.43 0.71 14.78
C LYS A 173 2.57 1.52 15.73
N ASP A 174 1.36 1.87 15.31
CA ASP A 174 0.42 2.62 16.14
C ASP A 174 -0.21 1.71 17.24
N ASP A 175 -0.24 0.40 17.01
CA ASP A 175 -0.72 -0.62 17.95
C ASP A 175 0.36 -1.09 18.97
N GLU A 176 1.63 -0.68 18.83
CA GLU A 176 2.69 -0.96 19.82
C GLU A 176 2.48 -0.07 21.07
N PRO A 177 2.39 -0.63 22.29
CA PRO A 177 2.18 0.16 23.49
C PRO A 177 3.32 1.16 23.69
N GLN A 178 3.01 2.46 23.65
CA GLN A 178 3.94 3.51 24.03
C GLN A 178 4.39 3.29 25.48
N THR A 179 5.60 2.78 25.67
CA THR A 179 6.27 2.81 26.98
C THR A 179 6.63 4.26 27.28
N CYS A 180 5.86 4.89 28.15
CA CYS A 180 6.19 6.20 28.71
C CYS A 180 7.49 6.08 29.54
N PRO A 181 8.54 6.87 29.25
CA PRO A 181 9.73 6.92 30.09
C PRO A 181 9.47 7.82 31.30
N PHE A 182 8.59 7.39 32.20
CA PHE A 182 8.46 8.02 33.52
C PHE A 182 7.88 7.02 34.51
N ASP A 183 8.70 6.11 35.00
CA ASP A 183 8.50 5.40 36.28
C ASP A 183 9.82 4.78 36.73
N GLU A 184 10.80 5.62 37.05
CA GLU A 184 11.96 5.21 37.85
C GLU A 184 12.33 6.35 38.80
N LEU A 185 11.45 6.68 39.75
CA LEU A 185 11.79 7.41 40.99
C LEU A 185 10.62 7.40 41.98
N CYS A 186 10.48 6.28 42.70
CA CYS A 186 10.05 6.30 44.11
C CYS A 186 10.57 5.04 44.80
N ASN A 187 11.82 5.10 45.25
CA ASN A 187 12.28 4.26 46.34
C ASN A 187 13.15 5.12 47.28
N GLU A 188 12.51 6.00 48.05
CA GLU A 188 13.14 6.62 49.22
C GLU A 188 13.18 5.61 50.37
N GLN A 189 14.33 4.97 50.53
CA GLN A 189 14.78 4.48 51.84
C GLN A 189 16.30 4.56 51.88
N THR A 190 16.86 5.56 52.60
CA THR A 190 17.94 5.35 53.58
C THR A 190 18.35 6.65 54.28
N VAL A 191 18.03 6.70 55.58
CA VAL A 191 18.85 7.10 56.74
C VAL A 191 20.10 7.96 56.49
N ALA A 192 20.11 9.14 57.13
CA ALA A 192 21.22 10.08 57.18
C ALA A 192 22.38 9.61 58.07
N THR A 193 23.61 9.72 57.57
CA THR A 193 24.85 9.83 58.36
C THR A 193 25.91 10.68 57.64
N VAL A 194 25.99 11.95 58.06
CA VAL A 194 27.17 12.72 58.51
C VAL A 194 28.52 12.58 57.75
N SER A 195 28.87 13.68 57.05
CA SER A 195 30.17 14.35 56.84
C SER A 195 31.46 13.55 56.54
N ASN A 196 32.13 13.85 55.43
CA ASN A 196 33.27 14.78 55.44
C ASN A 196 33.86 15.07 54.04
N SER A 197 34.30 16.33 53.92
CA SER A 197 35.26 16.97 53.01
C SER A 197 36.10 16.10 52.05
N ASN A 198 36.11 16.47 50.76
CA ASN A 198 37.28 17.13 50.17
C ASN A 198 36.98 17.66 48.75
N THR A 199 37.34 18.91 48.56
CA THR A 199 37.35 19.66 47.31
C THR A 199 38.52 19.21 46.42
N MET A 200 38.34 19.15 45.10
CA MET A 200 39.37 19.49 44.10
C MET A 200 38.65 19.82 42.78
N PHE A 201 38.76 21.09 42.39
CA PHE A 201 38.24 21.71 41.17
C PHE A 201 39.00 21.25 39.93
N TYR A 202 38.36 21.15 38.75
CA TYR A 202 38.85 21.70 37.48
C TYR A 202 37.67 22.00 36.54
N GLU A 203 37.80 23.11 35.82
CA GLU A 203 36.77 23.90 35.14
C GLU A 203 36.28 23.33 33.81
N GLU A 204 35.08 23.75 33.42
CA GLU A 204 34.49 23.56 32.08
C GLU A 204 35.21 24.38 31.00
N PRO A 205 34.94 24.06 29.71
CA PRO A 205 34.52 25.14 28.83
C PRO A 205 33.16 24.89 28.18
N ILE A 206 32.32 25.92 28.36
CA ILE A 206 31.07 26.24 27.68
C ILE A 206 31.31 26.29 26.16
N ILE A 207 30.44 25.63 25.39
CA ILE A 207 30.29 25.89 23.95
C ILE A 207 28.90 26.46 23.71
N SER A 208 28.88 27.74 23.39
CA SER A 208 27.74 28.54 22.95
C SER A 208 27.31 28.11 21.55
N ILE A 209 26.01 27.84 21.37
CA ILE A 209 25.42 27.66 20.04
C ILE A 209 24.74 28.99 19.67
N GLU A 210 25.31 29.71 18.72
CA GLU A 210 24.62 30.81 18.03
C GLU A 210 23.83 30.25 16.85
N ALA A 211 22.55 30.59 16.81
CA ALA A 211 21.69 30.44 15.64
C ALA A 211 21.98 31.59 14.67
N ASN A 212 22.06 31.29 13.37
CA ASN A 212 21.65 32.23 12.33
C ASN A 212 21.37 31.53 10.99
N ASP A 213 20.29 32.01 10.37
CA ASP A 213 19.78 31.75 9.02
C ASP A 213 20.85 31.80 7.91
N LEU A 214 20.61 31.08 6.80
CA LEU A 214 20.52 31.62 5.42
C LEU A 214 20.69 30.51 4.33
N THR A 215 19.62 30.31 3.56
CA THR A 215 19.48 30.18 2.08
C THR A 215 20.46 29.38 1.18
N CYS A 216 19.86 28.50 0.37
CA CYS A 216 20.00 28.21 -1.08
C CYS A 216 21.35 28.16 -1.86
N GLU A 217 21.43 27.13 -2.74
CA GLU A 217 22.34 26.88 -3.89
C GLU A 217 23.82 26.58 -3.52
N GLU A 218 24.55 25.60 -4.10
CA GLU A 218 24.90 25.40 -5.51
C GLU A 218 25.68 24.06 -5.71
N GLU A 219 25.91 23.68 -6.97
CA GLU A 219 26.46 22.41 -7.49
C GLU A 219 27.88 22.00 -7.04
N LEU A 220 28.19 20.69 -7.13
CA LEU A 220 29.53 20.21 -7.48
C LEU A 220 29.48 19.00 -8.44
N ARG A 221 29.72 19.29 -9.72
CA ARG A 221 30.19 18.34 -10.75
C ARG A 221 31.57 17.80 -10.37
N ILE A 222 31.77 16.48 -10.47
CA ILE A 222 33.11 15.90 -10.62
C ILE A 222 33.14 15.02 -11.87
N SER A 223 33.88 15.50 -12.87
CA SER A 223 34.36 14.74 -14.02
C SER A 223 35.88 14.65 -13.90
N LEU A 224 36.48 13.45 -13.97
CA LEU A 224 37.87 13.28 -14.36
C LEU A 224 38.09 11.91 -15.03
N VAL A 225 38.54 12.00 -16.27
CA VAL A 225 38.82 10.95 -17.25
C VAL A 225 40.26 10.46 -17.04
N ALA A 226 40.47 9.14 -17.02
CA ALA A 226 41.79 8.52 -17.18
C ALA A 226 41.92 7.92 -18.60
N LYS A 227 42.94 8.36 -19.34
CA LYS A 227 43.27 7.93 -20.72
C LYS A 227 44.00 6.57 -20.72
N PRO A 228 43.77 5.69 -21.71
CA PRO A 228 44.64 4.55 -21.97
C PRO A 228 45.84 4.92 -22.86
N SER A 229 47.02 4.43 -22.49
CA SER A 229 48.28 4.53 -23.22
C SER A 229 48.42 3.41 -24.26
N LEU A 230 48.65 3.81 -25.52
CA LEU A 230 49.03 2.94 -26.64
C LEU A 230 50.55 2.91 -26.80
N VAL A 231 51.17 1.74 -26.88
CA VAL A 231 52.47 1.56 -27.58
C VAL A 231 52.52 0.22 -28.34
N LYS A 232 52.36 0.36 -29.67
CA LYS A 232 53.07 -0.22 -30.83
C LYS A 232 53.38 -1.74 -30.96
N LYS A 233 52.82 -2.32 -32.04
CA LYS A 233 53.32 -3.48 -32.83
C LYS A 233 54.72 -3.20 -33.42
N GLN A 234 55.58 -4.19 -33.65
CA GLN A 234 55.70 -5.11 -34.81
C GLN A 234 57.07 -5.86 -34.66
N PRO A 235 57.46 -6.85 -35.49
CA PRO A 235 56.79 -7.46 -36.65
C PRO A 235 56.03 -8.75 -36.35
#